data_AF-A0AAE3VWD0-F1
#
_entry.id   AF-A0AAE3VWD0-F1
#
_cell.length_a   1.000
_cell.length_b   1.000
_cell.length_c   1.000
_cell.angle_alpha   90.00
_cell.angle_beta   90.00
_cell.angle_gamma   90.00
#
_symmetry.space_group_name_H-M   'P 1'
#
loop_
_entity.id
_entity.type
_entity.pdbx_description
1 polymer ?
#
loop_
_entity_poly.entity_id
_entity_poly.type
_entity_poly.pdbx_seq_one_letter_code
_entity_poly.pdbx_strand_id
1 'polypeptide(L)'
;MSDAEPLWNPRSLLSGGTSDDAPPAPVWQPPTAPRATAPPPAAAAPAPPAEPPSAAGPPSPPGTPPPAAGPPSPPGATDAVPVAGSGTGWPVPPPVRPGSGGSGAAGRNRRLATAAGVGLVVVAAVGGLTLAAGAEDEPAAGPPAGPAAAEQSRTGPAAAEPLPTGPAAGTLPAWPGDPAGTRPDASYPRPATPALDEATEDTLALNALARQHARDRGAIVFTGQHVAQLASKIPGIEDPHQYAADGSHTFRATDILAEHETLRAGPNPGATVLLLKSTEYGIRQLYEGEPLWVTVAVGDFADRDAVLTWCSHRFPDLTGVQLENRCAARTLEP
;
A
#
# COMPACT_ATOMS: atom_id res chain seq x y z
N MET A 1 -14.96 -23.58 10.73
CA MET A 1 -14.97 -22.11 10.84
C MET A 1 -13.75 -21.76 11.63
N SER A 2 -12.68 -21.37 10.93
CA SER A 2 -11.37 -21.12 11.54
C SER A 2 -11.27 -19.63 11.82
N ASP A 3 -11.09 -19.29 13.09
CA ASP A 3 -10.76 -17.93 13.54
C ASP A 3 -9.38 -17.54 13.00
N ALA A 4 -9.36 -16.69 11.98
CA ALA A 4 -8.17 -15.98 11.55
C ALA A 4 -8.03 -14.74 12.44
N GLU A 5 -7.11 -14.81 13.41
CA GLU A 5 -6.68 -13.62 14.14
C GLU A 5 -6.03 -12.64 13.15
N PRO A 6 -6.43 -11.35 13.14
CA PRO A 6 -5.77 -10.35 12.30
C PRO A 6 -4.35 -10.10 12.83
N LEU A 7 -3.34 -10.39 11.99
CA LEU A 7 -1.90 -10.20 12.25
C LEU A 7 -1.45 -8.73 12.43
N TRP A 8 -2.38 -7.82 12.70
CA TRP A 8 -2.08 -6.46 13.12
C TRP A 8 -3.13 -5.97 14.12
N ASN A 9 -2.89 -6.23 15.41
CA ASN A 9 -3.68 -5.69 16.52
C ASN A 9 -2.87 -4.61 17.26
N PRO A 10 -3.06 -3.31 16.94
CA PRO A 10 -2.34 -2.22 17.60
C PRO A 10 -2.75 -1.99 19.07
N ARG A 11 -3.74 -2.72 19.62
CA ARG A 11 -4.14 -2.58 21.03
C ARG A 11 -3.19 -3.22 22.04
N SER A 12 -2.24 -4.06 21.62
CA SER A 12 -1.35 -4.75 22.56
C SER A 12 -0.18 -3.91 23.09
N LEU A 13 -0.04 -2.65 22.68
CA LEU A 13 1.10 -1.79 23.07
C LEU A 13 0.77 -0.65 24.05
N LEU A 14 -0.48 -0.50 24.50
CA LEU A 14 -0.90 0.67 25.32
C LEU A 14 -1.44 0.36 26.72
N SER A 15 -1.32 -0.87 27.21
CA SER A 15 -1.67 -1.22 28.60
C SER A 15 -0.44 -1.26 29.51
N GLY A 16 0.26 -0.13 29.64
CA GLY A 16 1.29 0.08 30.65
C GLY A 16 0.64 0.42 31.99
N GLY A 17 0.27 -0.60 32.77
CA GLY A 17 -0.15 -0.44 34.16
C GLY A 17 1.00 0.09 35.01
N THR A 18 0.78 1.21 35.70
CA THR A 18 1.68 1.72 36.73
C THR A 18 1.61 0.79 37.95
N SER A 19 2.52 -0.17 38.02
CA SER A 19 2.79 -0.92 39.25
C SER A 19 4.25 -0.71 39.62
N ASP A 20 4.42 0.15 40.62
CA ASP A 20 5.64 0.48 41.35
C ASP A 20 6.02 -0.72 42.25
N ASP A 21 6.37 -1.87 41.65
CA ASP A 21 6.99 -3.02 42.33
C ASP A 21 7.47 -4.08 41.30
N ALA A 22 8.33 -3.65 40.37
CA ALA A 22 8.94 -4.55 39.39
C ALA A 22 10.37 -4.90 39.86
N PRO A 23 10.73 -6.21 39.95
CA PRO A 23 12.13 -6.60 40.17
C PRO A 23 13.02 -6.05 39.05
N PRO A 24 14.33 -5.83 39.29
CA PRO A 24 15.23 -5.30 38.27
C PRO A 24 15.13 -6.13 37.01
N ALA A 25 14.88 -5.46 35.88
CA ALA A 25 14.76 -6.12 34.59
C ALA A 25 15.99 -7.01 34.34
N PRO A 26 15.80 -8.25 33.84
CA PRO A 26 16.92 -9.08 33.44
C PRO A 26 17.73 -8.32 32.38
N VAL A 27 19.03 -8.15 32.66
CA VAL A 27 19.97 -7.58 31.69
C VAL A 27 19.95 -8.47 30.46
N TRP A 28 19.38 -7.96 29.36
CA TRP A 28 19.38 -8.66 28.09
C TRP A 28 20.83 -8.73 27.60
N GLN A 29 21.45 -9.90 27.74
CA GLN A 29 22.71 -10.19 27.08
C GLN A 29 22.39 -10.64 25.65
N PRO A 30 22.85 -9.93 24.61
CA PRO A 30 22.69 -10.41 23.26
C PRO A 30 23.30 -11.81 23.15
N PRO A 31 22.64 -12.76 22.45
CA PRO A 31 23.26 -14.04 22.15
C PRO A 31 24.58 -13.76 21.43
N THR A 32 25.67 -14.33 21.96
CA THR A 32 26.98 -14.23 21.32
C THR A 32 26.86 -14.89 19.95
N ALA A 33 26.80 -14.07 18.89
CA ALA A 33 26.70 -14.57 17.54
C ALA A 33 27.85 -15.54 17.28
N PRO A 34 27.59 -16.76 16.77
CA PRO A 34 28.67 -17.64 16.36
C PRO A 34 29.51 -16.89 15.33
N ARG A 35 30.83 -16.89 15.55
CA ARG A 35 31.81 -16.25 14.67
C ARG A 35 31.64 -16.83 13.26
N ALA A 36 30.97 -16.08 12.39
CA ALA A 36 30.75 -16.47 11.01
C ALA A 36 32.13 -16.72 10.38
N THR A 37 32.36 -17.96 9.96
CA THR A 37 33.54 -18.28 9.17
C THR A 37 33.34 -17.59 7.82
N ALA A 38 34.31 -16.78 7.40
CA ALA A 38 34.23 -16.05 6.14
C ALA A 38 33.91 -17.04 5.00
N PRO A 39 32.91 -16.76 4.14
CA PRO A 39 32.63 -17.62 3.00
C PRO A 39 33.87 -17.67 2.09
N PRO A 40 34.15 -18.82 1.45
CA PRO A 40 35.21 -18.90 0.45
C PRO A 40 34.94 -17.88 -0.67
N PRO A 41 36.00 -17.32 -1.30
CA PRO A 41 35.83 -16.39 -2.41
C PRO A 41 34.97 -17.02 -3.50
N ALA A 42 33.89 -16.33 -3.86
CA ALA A 42 33.00 -16.75 -4.92
C ALA A 42 33.81 -16.91 -6.21
N ALA A 43 33.74 -18.09 -6.83
CA ALA A 43 34.26 -18.31 -8.16
C ALA A 43 33.61 -17.30 -9.11
N ALA A 44 34.43 -16.61 -9.90
CA ALA A 44 33.98 -15.60 -10.85
C ALA A 44 32.89 -16.19 -11.75
N ALA A 45 31.71 -15.58 -11.74
CA ALA A 45 30.62 -15.95 -12.63
C ALA A 45 31.10 -15.79 -14.10
N PRO A 46 30.76 -16.73 -14.99
CA PRO A 46 31.05 -16.59 -16.41
C PRO A 46 30.38 -15.32 -16.95
N ALA A 47 31.12 -14.60 -17.80
CA ALA A 47 30.62 -13.38 -18.43
C ALA A 47 29.29 -13.66 -19.16
N PRO A 48 28.30 -12.76 -19.06
CA PRO A 48 27.05 -12.91 -19.78
C PRO A 48 27.33 -12.93 -21.30
N PRO A 49 26.57 -13.74 -22.07
CA PRO A 49 26.66 -13.71 -23.52
C PRO A 49 26.31 -12.30 -24.04
N ALA A 50 27.09 -11.82 -25.01
CA ALA A 50 26.88 -10.52 -25.63
C ALA A 50 25.46 -10.40 -26.19
N GLU A 51 24.74 -9.35 -25.80
CA GLU A 51 23.43 -9.03 -26.35
C GLU A 51 23.52 -8.85 -27.88
N PRO A 52 22.58 -9.41 -28.66
CA PRO A 52 22.49 -9.12 -30.08
C PRO A 52 22.19 -7.63 -30.30
N PRO A 53 22.70 -7.02 -31.38
CA PRO A 53 22.43 -5.62 -31.67
C PRO A 53 20.93 -5.40 -31.83
N SER A 54 20.38 -4.46 -31.05
CA SER A 54 19.00 -3.98 -31.18
C SER A 54 18.73 -3.57 -32.61
N ALA A 55 17.80 -4.26 -33.26
CA ALA A 55 17.32 -3.91 -34.58
C ALA A 55 16.76 -2.47 -34.55
N ALA A 56 17.28 -1.62 -35.42
CA ALA A 56 16.80 -0.25 -35.59
C ALA A 56 15.28 -0.27 -35.80
N GLY A 57 14.56 0.44 -34.93
CA GLY A 57 13.11 0.56 -35.02
C GLY A 57 12.67 1.17 -36.36
N PRO A 58 11.44 0.88 -36.82
CA PRO A 58 10.92 1.41 -38.06
C PRO A 58 10.91 2.95 -38.05
N PRO A 59 11.12 3.60 -39.21
CA PRO A 59 11.10 5.05 -39.31
C PRO A 59 9.73 5.59 -38.87
N SER A 60 9.75 6.66 -38.08
CA SER A 60 8.53 7.34 -37.65
C SER A 60 7.71 7.80 -38.85
N PRO A 61 6.37 7.66 -38.82
CA PRO A 61 5.51 8.18 -39.87
C PRO A 61 5.64 9.72 -39.98
N PRO A 62 5.51 10.29 -41.18
CA PRO A 62 5.54 11.73 -41.38
C PRO A 62 4.44 12.40 -40.54
N GLY A 63 4.84 13.40 -39.75
CA GLY A 63 3.97 14.13 -38.84
C GLY A 63 2.79 14.78 -39.57
N THR A 64 1.61 14.61 -38.99
CA THR A 64 0.37 15.26 -39.43
C THR A 64 0.54 16.79 -39.40
N PRO A 65 0.19 17.51 -40.48
CA PRO A 65 0.27 18.97 -40.48
C PRO A 65 -0.68 19.56 -39.43
N PRO A 66 -0.30 20.68 -38.79
CA PRO A 66 -1.15 21.35 -37.81
C PRO A 66 -2.46 21.84 -38.46
N PRO A 67 -3.58 21.82 -37.72
CA PRO A 67 -4.85 22.33 -38.23
C PRO A 67 -4.73 23.83 -38.56
N ALA A 68 -5.29 24.21 -39.71
CA ALA A 68 -5.35 25.59 -40.15
C ALA A 68 -6.05 26.47 -39.11
N ALA A 69 -5.45 27.63 -38.83
CA ALA A 69 -6.00 28.64 -37.94
C ALA A 69 -7.41 29.03 -38.40
N GLY A 70 -8.40 28.87 -37.52
CA GLY A 70 -9.77 29.33 -37.75
C GLY A 70 -9.86 30.86 -37.87
N PRO A 71 -10.92 31.38 -38.50
CA PRO A 71 -11.10 32.82 -38.70
C PRO A 71 -11.27 33.56 -37.37
N PRO A 72 -10.88 34.85 -37.31
CA PRO A 72 -11.01 35.67 -36.12
C PRO A 72 -12.48 35.90 -35.74
N SER A 73 -12.79 35.73 -34.45
CA SER A 73 -14.11 36.03 -33.88
C SER A 73 -14.45 37.52 -34.02
N PRO A 74 -15.72 37.89 -34.31
CA PRO A 74 -16.15 39.29 -34.34
C PRO A 74 -16.16 39.90 -32.91
N PRO A 75 -15.97 41.24 -32.79
CA PRO A 75 -16.06 41.94 -31.52
C PRO A 75 -17.50 41.92 -30.99
N GLY A 76 -17.71 41.18 -29.90
CA GLY A 76 -18.98 41.12 -29.18
C GLY A 76 -19.25 42.41 -28.41
N ALA A 77 -20.46 42.93 -28.61
CA ALA A 77 -21.01 44.11 -28.00
C ALA A 77 -21.02 44.05 -26.46
N THR A 78 -20.71 45.19 -25.86
CA THR A 78 -20.91 45.48 -24.44
C THR A 78 -22.40 45.60 -24.15
N ASP A 79 -22.99 44.58 -23.54
CA ASP A 79 -24.32 44.70 -22.92
C ASP A 79 -24.19 45.13 -21.47
N ALA A 80 -24.80 46.27 -21.19
CA ALA A 80 -24.91 46.90 -19.90
C ALA A 80 -25.87 46.09 -18.99
N VAL A 81 -25.46 45.85 -17.75
CA VAL A 81 -26.33 45.29 -16.71
C VAL A 81 -26.99 46.44 -15.95
N PRO A 82 -28.33 46.50 -15.84
CA PRO A 82 -29.00 47.49 -15.02
C PRO A 82 -28.95 47.12 -13.54
N VAL A 83 -28.61 48.12 -12.73
CA VAL A 83 -28.74 48.13 -11.26
C VAL A 83 -30.16 48.58 -10.89
N ALA A 84 -30.88 47.73 -10.13
CA ALA A 84 -31.97 48.01 -9.18
C ALA A 84 -32.88 46.75 -9.09
N GLY A 85 -33.30 46.21 -7.94
CA GLY A 85 -33.18 46.60 -6.55
C GLY A 85 -33.95 45.61 -5.65
N SER A 86 -33.92 45.90 -4.35
CA SER A 86 -34.97 45.62 -3.36
C SER A 86 -35.29 44.17 -2.95
N GLY A 87 -34.74 43.79 -1.79
CA GLY A 87 -35.55 43.39 -0.64
C GLY A 87 -36.00 41.93 -0.52
N THR A 88 -35.34 41.17 0.36
CA THR A 88 -35.99 40.45 1.48
C THR A 88 -34.91 39.88 2.38
N GLY A 89 -35.02 40.18 3.67
CA GLY A 89 -34.01 39.91 4.68
C GLY A 89 -33.87 38.43 5.02
N TRP A 90 -32.63 38.02 5.23
CA TRP A 90 -32.27 36.83 5.98
C TRP A 90 -31.52 37.27 7.25
N PRO A 91 -31.82 36.69 8.42
CA PRO A 91 -31.20 37.11 9.67
C PRO A 91 -29.70 36.76 9.68
N VAL A 92 -28.88 37.80 9.82
CA VAL A 92 -27.44 37.70 10.07
C VAL A 92 -27.23 37.23 11.51
N PRO A 93 -26.48 36.15 11.78
CA PRO A 93 -26.10 35.79 13.14
C PRO A 93 -25.09 36.81 13.69
N PRO A 94 -25.13 37.13 15.00
CA PRO A 94 -24.28 38.16 15.60
C PRO A 94 -22.78 37.76 15.59
N PRO A 95 -21.86 38.74 15.57
CA PRO A 95 -20.43 38.47 15.64
C PRO A 95 -20.04 37.89 17.00
N VAL A 96 -19.36 36.74 16.97
CA VAL A 96 -18.73 36.14 18.15
C VAL A 96 -17.56 37.04 18.56
N ARG A 97 -17.67 37.67 19.74
CA ARG A 97 -16.57 38.44 20.34
C ARG A 97 -15.45 37.51 20.80
N PRO A 98 -14.16 37.88 20.62
CA PRO A 98 -13.06 37.19 21.26
C PRO A 98 -13.02 37.55 22.74
N GLY A 99 -13.38 36.58 23.59
CA GLY A 99 -13.24 36.68 25.03
C GLY A 99 -11.80 36.44 25.45
N SER A 100 -11.07 37.51 25.69
CA SER A 100 -9.85 37.53 26.51
C SER A 100 -10.20 37.43 28.00
N GLY A 101 -9.51 36.56 28.74
CA GLY A 101 -9.32 36.69 30.18
C GLY A 101 -9.88 35.56 31.03
N GLY A 102 -9.02 34.93 31.83
CA GLY A 102 -9.47 34.02 32.88
C GLY A 102 -8.38 33.12 33.45
N SER A 103 -7.38 33.70 34.10
CA SER A 103 -6.44 33.00 34.98
C SER A 103 -7.18 32.36 36.16
N GLY A 104 -6.80 31.12 36.51
CA GLY A 104 -6.74 30.69 37.91
C GLY A 104 -7.72 29.60 38.36
N ALA A 105 -7.23 28.90 39.38
CA ALA A 105 -7.92 28.03 40.34
C ALA A 105 -7.77 26.51 40.14
N ALA A 106 -6.82 26.00 40.93
CA ALA A 106 -6.78 24.68 41.51
C ALA A 106 -8.13 24.19 42.08
N GLY A 107 -8.36 22.89 41.98
CA GLY A 107 -9.38 22.12 42.70
C GLY A 107 -9.40 20.71 42.11
N ARG A 108 -8.66 19.73 42.63
CA ARG A 108 -8.89 19.00 43.89
C ARG A 108 -10.35 18.54 44.01
N ASN A 109 -10.53 17.23 44.23
CA ASN A 109 -11.72 16.48 44.71
C ASN A 109 -12.36 15.60 43.62
N ARG A 110 -12.75 14.34 43.85
CA ARG A 110 -12.79 13.48 45.04
C ARG A 110 -13.06 12.05 44.54
N ARG A 111 -12.45 11.07 45.20
CA ARG A 111 -12.90 9.67 45.20
C ARG A 111 -14.19 9.53 46.03
N LEU A 112 -15.01 8.52 45.69
CA LEU A 112 -16.08 7.79 46.42
C LEU A 112 -17.27 7.59 45.46
N ALA A 113 -17.99 6.47 45.35
CA ALA A 113 -17.87 5.06 45.70
C ALA A 113 -19.14 4.38 45.12
N THR A 114 -19.00 3.16 44.62
CA THR A 114 -19.98 2.03 44.56
C THR A 114 -21.50 2.31 44.61
N ALA A 115 -22.23 1.78 43.63
CA ALA A 115 -23.53 1.11 43.83
C ALA A 115 -23.78 0.05 42.74
N ALA A 116 -24.23 -1.13 43.19
CA ALA A 116 -24.52 -2.34 42.42
C ALA A 116 -25.96 -2.35 41.86
N GLY A 117 -26.24 -3.25 40.91
CA GLY A 117 -27.60 -3.62 40.47
C GLY A 117 -27.62 -4.13 39.03
N VAL A 118 -27.42 -5.44 38.79
CA VAL A 118 -28.47 -6.46 38.57
C VAL A 118 -29.29 -6.23 37.28
N GLY A 119 -29.12 -7.13 36.31
CA GLY A 119 -29.95 -7.22 35.11
C GLY A 119 -29.44 -8.24 34.09
N LEU A 120 -29.44 -9.53 34.45
CA LEU A 120 -29.21 -10.67 33.55
C LEU A 120 -30.44 -11.61 33.66
N VAL A 121 -30.67 -12.44 32.63
CA VAL A 121 -31.78 -13.42 32.41
C VAL A 121 -32.94 -12.78 31.61
N VAL A 122 -33.46 -13.23 30.45
CA VAL A 122 -33.75 -14.54 29.80
C VAL A 122 -33.75 -14.25 28.26
N VAL A 123 -33.35 -15.08 27.28
CA VAL A 123 -33.99 -16.31 26.78
C VAL A 123 -32.97 -17.09 25.93
N ALA A 124 -32.58 -18.26 26.43
CA ALA A 124 -32.02 -19.35 25.63
C ALA A 124 -32.88 -20.58 25.92
N ALA A 125 -33.63 -21.05 24.93
CA ALA A 125 -34.34 -22.32 24.97
C ALA A 125 -34.60 -22.77 23.53
N VAL A 126 -33.87 -23.81 23.10
CA VAL A 126 -34.21 -25.00 22.28
C VAL A 126 -32.83 -25.62 21.97
N GLY A 127 -32.30 -26.55 22.78
CA GLY A 127 -32.61 -28.00 22.78
C GLY A 127 -31.53 -28.74 21.97
N GLY A 128 -30.91 -29.86 22.34
CA GLY A 128 -30.92 -30.78 23.48
C GLY A 128 -29.63 -31.62 23.39
N LEU A 129 -29.02 -32.02 24.50
CA LEU A 129 -29.19 -33.32 25.15
C LEU A 129 -28.61 -34.53 24.37
N THR A 130 -27.36 -34.89 24.65
CA THR A 130 -26.93 -36.30 24.79
C THR A 130 -25.96 -36.42 25.97
N LEU A 131 -26.35 -37.27 26.92
CA LEU A 131 -25.72 -37.58 28.21
C LEU A 131 -24.66 -38.68 28.12
N ALA A 132 -23.82 -38.69 29.16
CA ALA A 132 -23.12 -39.81 29.79
C ALA A 132 -21.80 -40.26 29.14
N ALA A 133 -20.77 -40.72 29.86
CA ALA A 133 -20.34 -40.75 31.27
C ALA A 133 -19.05 -41.60 31.27
N GLY A 134 -18.09 -41.34 32.18
CA GLY A 134 -16.93 -42.20 32.44
C GLY A 134 -15.64 -41.39 32.46
N ALA A 135 -15.12 -40.97 33.61
CA ALA A 135 -14.38 -41.75 34.61
C ALA A 135 -13.00 -42.20 34.09
N GLU A 136 -11.99 -41.46 34.56
CA GLU A 136 -10.63 -41.84 34.97
C GLU A 136 -10.18 -43.26 34.63
N ASP A 137 -9.09 -43.39 33.85
CA ASP A 137 -7.92 -44.20 34.24
C ASP A 137 -6.73 -43.91 33.31
N GLU A 138 -5.58 -43.63 33.91
CA GLU A 138 -4.29 -43.45 33.26
C GLU A 138 -3.54 -44.78 33.37
N PRO A 139 -3.12 -45.40 32.25
CA PRO A 139 -1.93 -46.23 32.34
C PRO A 139 -0.92 -45.92 31.24
N ALA A 140 0.30 -45.69 31.71
CA ALA A 140 1.52 -45.74 30.93
C ALA A 140 1.64 -47.06 30.15
N ALA A 141 1.79 -46.98 28.83
CA ALA A 141 2.41 -48.01 28.01
C ALA A 141 3.04 -47.37 26.77
N GLY A 142 4.35 -47.57 26.63
CA GLY A 142 5.15 -47.17 25.48
C GLY A 142 4.87 -48.00 24.21
N PRO A 143 5.75 -47.89 23.20
CA PRO A 143 5.36 -47.76 21.79
C PRO A 143 5.29 -49.08 21.01
N PRO A 144 4.65 -49.04 19.83
CA PRO A 144 5.25 -49.59 18.61
C PRO A 144 5.29 -48.51 17.51
N ALA A 145 6.46 -48.21 16.92
CA ALA A 145 7.00 -48.87 15.72
C ALA A 145 6.03 -48.81 14.51
N GLY A 146 6.48 -48.11 13.44
CA GLY A 146 5.71 -47.76 12.22
C GLY A 146 5.26 -48.94 11.35
N PRO A 147 4.84 -48.73 10.07
CA PRO A 147 5.73 -48.18 9.04
C PRO A 147 5.05 -47.35 7.91
N ALA A 148 5.88 -47.01 6.91
CA ALA A 148 5.59 -46.65 5.51
C ALA A 148 5.06 -45.22 5.27
N ALA A 149 5.87 -44.26 4.78
CA ALA A 149 6.63 -44.25 3.52
C ALA A 149 5.76 -44.64 2.32
N ALA A 150 5.05 -43.64 1.77
CA ALA A 150 4.56 -43.69 0.40
C ALA A 150 5.44 -42.75 -0.44
N GLU A 151 6.56 -43.28 -0.91
CA GLU A 151 7.28 -42.77 -2.07
C GLU A 151 6.36 -42.87 -3.28
N GLN A 152 5.90 -41.74 -3.82
CA GLN A 152 5.43 -41.69 -5.20
C GLN A 152 6.59 -41.25 -6.09
N SER A 153 7.42 -42.22 -6.45
CA SER A 153 8.18 -42.19 -7.69
C SER A 153 7.20 -42.25 -8.86
N ARG A 154 7.06 -41.15 -9.60
CA ARG A 154 6.59 -41.19 -10.99
C ARG A 154 7.70 -40.72 -11.90
N THR A 155 8.46 -41.71 -12.35
CA THR A 155 9.28 -41.66 -13.55
C THR A 155 8.34 -41.63 -14.76
N GLY A 156 8.43 -40.58 -15.58
CA GLY A 156 7.82 -40.54 -16.89
C GLY A 156 8.82 -39.97 -17.88
N PRO A 157 9.40 -40.78 -18.79
CA PRO A 157 10.16 -40.28 -19.92
C PRO A 157 9.20 -40.08 -21.09
N ALA A 158 9.02 -38.84 -21.55
CA ALA A 158 8.27 -38.57 -22.78
C ALA A 158 8.92 -37.44 -23.58
N ALA A 159 9.63 -37.88 -24.62
CA ALA A 159 9.83 -37.22 -25.92
C ALA A 159 10.29 -35.76 -25.92
N ALA A 160 11.60 -35.59 -26.12
CA ALA A 160 12.16 -34.40 -26.75
C ALA A 160 11.64 -34.31 -28.19
N GLU A 161 10.84 -33.29 -28.45
CA GLU A 161 10.42 -32.90 -29.79
C GLU A 161 11.53 -32.03 -30.42
N PRO A 162 12.06 -32.38 -31.60
CA PRO A 162 13.09 -31.58 -32.26
C PRO A 162 12.49 -30.29 -32.84
N LEU A 163 12.99 -29.13 -32.41
CA LEU A 163 12.69 -27.85 -33.01
C LEU A 163 13.13 -27.81 -34.49
N PRO A 164 12.29 -27.27 -35.40
CA PRO A 164 12.64 -27.11 -36.81
C PRO A 164 13.75 -26.08 -37.00
N THR A 165 14.80 -26.50 -37.69
CA THR A 165 15.88 -25.65 -38.22
C THR A 165 15.30 -24.62 -39.18
N GLY A 166 15.29 -23.35 -38.77
CA GLY A 166 14.92 -22.22 -39.63
C GLY A 166 15.97 -21.98 -40.74
N PRO A 167 15.54 -21.56 -41.94
CA PRO A 167 16.43 -21.40 -43.08
C PRO A 167 17.37 -20.19 -42.97
N ALA A 168 18.51 -20.36 -43.64
CA ALA A 168 19.64 -19.47 -43.79
C ALA A 168 19.31 -17.96 -43.90
N ALA A 169 20.08 -17.17 -43.15
CA ALA A 169 20.22 -15.74 -43.34
C ALA A 169 20.66 -15.46 -44.79
N GLY A 170 19.80 -14.75 -45.52
CA GLY A 170 20.14 -14.20 -46.84
C GLY A 170 21.21 -13.12 -46.69
N THR A 171 22.38 -13.37 -47.26
CA THR A 171 23.40 -12.35 -47.52
C THR A 171 22.86 -11.35 -48.54
N LEU A 172 22.56 -10.12 -48.11
CA LEU A 172 22.31 -9.03 -49.04
C LEU A 172 23.64 -8.56 -49.68
N PRO A 173 23.66 -8.25 -50.98
CA PRO A 173 24.84 -7.72 -51.64
C PRO A 173 25.21 -6.33 -51.10
N ALA A 174 26.46 -6.19 -50.71
CA ALA A 174 27.06 -4.93 -50.30
C ALA A 174 27.03 -3.93 -51.47
N TRP A 175 26.45 -2.76 -51.23
CA TRP A 175 26.51 -1.62 -52.15
C TRP A 175 27.92 -1.03 -52.11
N PRO A 176 28.63 -0.91 -53.25
CA PRO A 176 29.94 -0.29 -53.27
C PRO A 176 29.79 1.23 -53.38
N GLY A 177 30.26 1.95 -52.36
CA GLY A 177 30.62 3.36 -52.49
C GLY A 177 29.96 4.28 -51.48
N ASP A 178 30.49 4.30 -50.26
CA ASP A 178 30.57 5.55 -49.49
C ASP A 178 32.00 5.66 -48.94
N PRO A 179 32.73 6.76 -49.23
CA PRO A 179 34.06 6.97 -48.69
C PRO A 179 33.94 7.13 -47.17
N ALA A 180 34.72 6.33 -46.44
CA ALA A 180 34.90 6.41 -45.00
C ALA A 180 35.43 7.79 -44.59
N GLY A 181 34.52 8.75 -44.43
CA GLY A 181 34.77 10.01 -43.76
C GLY A 181 34.79 9.77 -42.26
N THR A 182 35.97 9.63 -41.68
CA THR A 182 36.18 9.64 -40.23
C THR A 182 35.76 11.02 -39.69
N ARG A 183 34.47 11.18 -39.38
CA ARG A 183 33.98 12.34 -38.66
C ARG A 183 34.36 12.14 -37.19
N PRO A 184 35.20 12.99 -36.58
CA PRO A 184 35.42 12.92 -35.14
C PRO A 184 34.07 13.17 -34.46
N ASP A 185 33.57 12.17 -33.74
CA ASP A 185 32.46 12.34 -32.82
C ASP A 185 32.93 13.32 -31.74
N ALA A 186 32.52 14.58 -31.91
CA ALA A 186 32.65 15.58 -30.88
C ALA A 186 31.62 15.25 -29.80
N SER A 187 31.99 14.33 -28.90
CA SER A 187 31.26 14.06 -27.66
C SER A 187 31.29 15.31 -26.80
N TYR A 188 30.35 16.22 -27.04
CA TYR A 188 30.12 17.34 -26.13
C TYR A 188 29.68 16.75 -24.79
N PRO A 189 30.39 17.03 -23.68
CA PRO A 189 29.94 16.58 -22.36
C PRO A 189 28.57 17.20 -22.10
N ARG A 190 27.54 16.36 -22.05
CA ARG A 190 26.20 16.77 -21.63
C ARG A 190 26.34 17.31 -20.20
N PRO A 191 25.89 18.53 -19.90
CA PRO A 191 25.87 19.03 -18.53
C PRO A 191 25.09 18.04 -17.66
N ALA A 192 25.71 17.53 -16.60
CA ALA A 192 25.00 16.74 -15.61
C ALA A 192 24.03 17.67 -14.88
N THR A 193 22.74 17.36 -14.92
CA THR A 193 21.76 18.01 -14.04
C THR A 193 22.17 17.67 -12.61
N PRO A 194 22.33 18.65 -11.70
CA PRO A 194 22.61 18.34 -10.31
C PRO A 194 21.50 17.47 -9.75
N ALA A 195 21.86 16.36 -9.10
CA ALA A 195 20.91 15.55 -8.35
C ALA A 195 20.37 16.38 -7.17
N LEU A 196 19.07 16.27 -6.91
CA LEU A 196 18.48 16.84 -5.71
C LEU A 196 18.99 16.06 -4.48
N ASP A 197 19.10 16.75 -3.34
CA ASP A 197 19.32 16.06 -2.09
C ASP A 197 18.03 15.36 -1.64
N GLU A 198 18.18 14.27 -0.89
CA GLU A 198 17.06 13.39 -0.53
C GLU A 198 16.01 14.08 0.38
N ALA A 199 16.44 15.02 1.24
CA ALA A 199 15.51 15.77 2.09
C ALA A 199 14.62 16.71 1.27
N THR A 200 15.18 17.31 0.21
CA THR A 200 14.41 18.11 -0.75
C THR A 200 13.43 17.24 -1.53
N GLU A 201 13.85 16.06 -1.98
CA GLU A 201 12.96 15.11 -2.68
C GLU A 201 11.79 14.65 -1.81
N ASP A 202 12.06 14.29 -0.55
CA ASP A 202 11.02 13.87 0.39
C ASP A 202 10.04 15.01 0.71
N THR A 203 10.53 16.24 0.83
CA THR A 203 9.68 17.43 1.01
C THR A 203 8.77 17.64 -0.21
N LEU A 204 9.29 17.45 -1.43
CA LEU A 204 8.48 17.54 -2.65
C LEU A 204 7.43 16.43 -2.72
N ALA A 205 7.79 15.21 -2.32
CA ALA A 205 6.89 14.07 -2.29
C ALA A 205 5.75 14.24 -1.27
N LEU A 206 6.06 14.71 -0.06
CA LEU A 206 5.05 15.05 0.95
C LEU A 206 4.06 16.11 0.44
N ASN A 207 4.56 17.14 -0.23
CA ASN A 207 3.72 18.16 -0.83
C ASN A 207 2.84 17.59 -1.96
N ALA A 208 3.33 16.62 -2.73
CA ALA A 208 2.55 15.94 -3.75
C ALA A 208 1.47 15.04 -3.15
N LEU A 209 1.79 14.24 -2.12
CA LEU A 209 0.82 13.45 -1.35
C LEU A 209 -0.29 14.35 -0.77
N ALA A 210 0.07 15.47 -0.16
CA ALA A 210 -0.91 16.42 0.40
C ALA A 210 -1.84 17.02 -0.68
N ARG A 211 -1.28 17.44 -1.83
CA ARG A 211 -2.10 17.93 -2.96
C ARG A 211 -3.02 16.84 -3.50
N GLN A 212 -2.54 15.60 -3.57
CA GLN A 212 -3.32 14.48 -4.08
C GLN A 212 -4.45 14.10 -3.13
N HIS A 213 -4.15 14.00 -1.84
CA HIS A 213 -5.11 13.81 -0.77
C HIS A 213 -6.22 14.88 -0.80
N ALA A 214 -5.85 16.16 -0.93
CA ALA A 214 -6.84 17.24 -0.99
C ALA A 214 -7.82 17.09 -2.18
N ARG A 215 -7.35 16.59 -3.34
CA ARG A 215 -8.21 16.29 -4.49
C ARG A 215 -9.12 15.09 -4.22
N ASP A 216 -8.54 14.02 -3.69
CA ASP A 216 -9.25 12.75 -3.49
C ASP A 216 -10.28 12.82 -2.37
N ARG A 217 -9.97 13.55 -1.30
CA ARG A 217 -10.88 13.74 -0.17
C ARG A 217 -12.20 14.37 -0.62
N GLY A 218 -12.15 15.28 -1.59
CA GLY A 218 -13.35 15.91 -2.16
C GLY A 218 -14.18 14.99 -3.06
N ALA A 219 -13.61 13.86 -3.51
CA ALA A 219 -14.28 12.90 -4.40
C ALA A 219 -15.06 11.81 -3.64
N ILE A 220 -14.98 11.76 -2.31
CA ILE A 220 -15.57 10.70 -1.50
C ILE A 220 -16.38 11.22 -0.30
N VAL A 221 -17.52 10.58 -0.04
CA VAL A 221 -18.30 10.74 1.19
C VAL A 221 -18.16 9.44 1.98
N PHE A 222 -17.95 9.52 3.30
CA PHE A 222 -17.88 8.34 4.16
C PHE A 222 -19.29 8.00 4.65
N THR A 223 -19.83 6.89 4.16
CA THR A 223 -21.18 6.40 4.46
C THR A 223 -21.16 4.95 4.94
N GLY A 224 -20.01 4.44 5.38
CA GLY A 224 -19.85 3.03 5.76
C GLY A 224 -19.69 2.09 4.57
N GLN A 225 -19.23 2.60 3.42
CA GLN A 225 -18.97 1.76 2.24
C GLN A 225 -17.73 0.88 2.43
N HIS A 226 -17.77 -0.31 1.84
CA HIS A 226 -16.63 -1.20 1.77
C HIS A 226 -15.60 -0.72 0.75
N VAL A 227 -14.31 -0.87 1.07
CA VAL A 227 -13.19 -0.48 0.21
C VAL A 227 -12.06 -1.49 0.32
N ALA A 228 -11.23 -1.56 -0.72
CA ALA A 228 -9.95 -2.25 -0.66
C ALA A 228 -8.86 -1.27 -0.21
N GLN A 229 -8.29 -1.48 0.98
CA GLN A 229 -7.09 -0.77 1.40
C GLN A 229 -5.86 -1.44 0.78
N LEU A 230 -5.15 -0.70 -0.07
CA LEU A 230 -4.03 -1.19 -0.87
C LEU A 230 -2.65 -0.90 -0.25
N ALA A 231 -2.57 0.20 0.51
CA ALA A 231 -1.36 0.59 1.23
C ALA A 231 -1.73 1.50 2.40
N SER A 232 -0.94 1.47 3.47
CA SER A 232 -1.08 2.36 4.64
C SER A 232 0.31 2.61 5.25
N LYS A 233 0.89 3.79 4.99
CA LYS A 233 2.29 4.08 5.35
C LYS A 233 2.47 5.53 5.81
N ILE A 234 3.51 5.80 6.60
CA ILE A 234 4.06 7.15 6.85
C ILE A 234 5.56 7.14 6.53
N PRO A 235 6.19 8.29 6.23
CA PRO A 235 7.63 8.34 6.09
C PRO A 235 8.34 7.80 7.35
N GLY A 236 9.34 6.95 7.16
CA GLY A 236 10.08 6.30 8.24
C GLY A 236 9.44 5.01 8.76
N ILE A 237 8.23 4.63 8.31
CA ILE A 237 7.63 3.35 8.72
C ILE A 237 8.42 2.18 8.15
N GLU A 238 8.63 1.16 8.98
CA GLU A 238 9.21 -0.12 8.56
C GLU A 238 8.10 -1.13 8.22
N ASP A 239 8.14 -1.71 7.02
CA ASP A 239 7.27 -2.81 6.60
C ASP A 239 8.14 -4.04 6.24
N PRO A 240 8.21 -5.07 7.12
CA PRO A 240 9.08 -6.22 6.91
C PRO A 240 8.64 -7.11 5.72
N HIS A 241 7.47 -6.86 5.16
CA HIS A 241 6.93 -7.63 4.03
C HIS A 241 7.06 -6.89 2.69
N GLN A 242 7.59 -5.66 2.68
CA GLN A 242 7.73 -4.86 1.48
C GLN A 242 9.09 -4.16 1.44
N TYR A 243 9.64 -3.99 0.25
CA TYR A 243 10.88 -3.27 0.02
C TYR A 243 10.60 -1.88 -0.53
N ALA A 244 11.30 -0.87 0.00
CA ALA A 244 11.40 0.46 -0.58
C ALA A 244 12.31 0.45 -1.83
N ALA A 245 12.35 1.55 -2.58
CA ALA A 245 13.11 1.63 -3.82
C ALA A 245 14.63 1.43 -3.62
N ASP A 246 15.14 1.75 -2.43
CA ASP A 246 16.55 1.56 -2.05
C ASP A 246 16.87 0.14 -1.56
N GLY A 247 15.87 -0.75 -1.53
CA GLY A 247 15.99 -2.12 -1.03
C GLY A 247 15.92 -2.27 0.49
N SER A 248 15.65 -1.19 1.23
CA SER A 248 15.36 -1.24 2.67
C SER A 248 13.90 -1.63 2.93
N HIS A 249 13.55 -1.83 4.20
CA HIS A 249 12.16 -1.98 4.65
C HIS A 249 11.55 -0.66 5.15
N THR A 250 12.32 0.43 5.13
CA THR A 250 11.90 1.74 5.64
C THR A 250 11.42 2.60 4.47
N PHE A 251 10.16 3.00 4.52
CA PHE A 251 9.56 3.75 3.42
C PHE A 251 9.76 5.25 3.59
N ARG A 252 10.31 5.91 2.57
CA ARG A 252 10.39 7.37 2.49
C ARG A 252 9.12 7.96 1.88
N ALA A 253 8.98 9.27 1.94
CA ALA A 253 7.83 9.96 1.33
C ALA A 253 7.77 9.74 -0.19
N THR A 254 8.93 9.69 -0.84
CA THR A 254 9.09 9.38 -2.27
C THR A 254 8.59 7.97 -2.61
N ASP A 255 8.92 6.96 -1.80
CA ASP A 255 8.43 5.59 -1.98
C ASP A 255 6.90 5.51 -1.85
N ILE A 256 6.34 6.17 -0.83
CA ILE A 256 4.89 6.19 -0.58
C ILE A 256 4.14 6.83 -1.75
N LEU A 257 4.67 7.93 -2.29
CA LEU A 257 4.10 8.59 -3.46
C LEU A 257 4.17 7.69 -4.69
N ALA A 258 5.33 7.11 -4.98
CA ALA A 258 5.53 6.24 -6.14
C ALA A 258 4.64 4.98 -6.07
N GLU A 259 4.49 4.38 -4.87
CA GLU A 259 3.59 3.25 -4.66
C GLU A 259 2.13 3.65 -4.94
N HIS A 260 1.67 4.78 -4.40
CA HIS A 260 0.32 5.29 -4.66
C HIS A 260 0.07 5.53 -6.15
N GLU A 261 1.00 6.19 -6.84
CA GLU A 261 0.90 6.47 -8.27
C GLU A 261 0.87 5.18 -9.10
N THR A 262 1.68 4.18 -8.73
CA THR A 262 1.69 2.87 -9.37
C THR A 262 0.36 2.13 -9.19
N LEU A 263 -0.16 2.09 -7.96
CA LEU A 263 -1.45 1.45 -7.66
C LEU A 263 -2.60 2.11 -8.43
N ARG A 264 -2.58 3.44 -8.51
CA ARG A 264 -3.57 4.22 -9.25
C ARG A 264 -3.48 4.03 -10.76
N ALA A 265 -2.27 4.03 -11.33
CA ALA A 265 -2.07 3.92 -12.77
C ALA A 265 -2.39 2.52 -13.32
N GLY A 266 -2.28 1.49 -12.49
CA GLY A 266 -2.57 0.12 -12.92
C GLY A 266 -4.07 -0.16 -13.15
N PRO A 267 -4.40 -1.36 -13.67
CA PRO A 267 -5.77 -1.73 -14.00
C PRO A 267 -6.65 -1.86 -12.75
N ASN A 268 -7.63 -0.97 -12.58
CA ASN A 268 -8.54 -0.95 -11.44
C ASN A 268 -10.00 -1.15 -11.91
N PRO A 269 -10.39 -2.38 -12.31
CA PRO A 269 -11.71 -2.62 -12.90
C PRO A 269 -12.81 -2.28 -11.89
N GLY A 270 -13.72 -1.38 -12.30
CA GLY A 270 -14.87 -0.97 -11.48
C GLY A 270 -14.52 -0.23 -10.19
N ALA A 271 -13.28 0.22 -10.00
CA ALA A 271 -12.85 0.92 -8.80
C ALA A 271 -11.96 2.13 -9.11
N THR A 272 -12.09 3.18 -8.30
CA THR A 272 -11.23 4.37 -8.33
C THR A 272 -10.27 4.33 -7.16
N VAL A 273 -8.97 4.49 -7.42
CA VAL A 273 -7.95 4.55 -6.38
C VAL A 273 -7.81 5.98 -5.86
N LEU A 274 -7.91 6.16 -4.55
CA LEU A 274 -7.88 7.42 -3.82
C LEU A 274 -6.80 7.39 -2.73
N LEU A 275 -6.26 8.56 -2.39
CA LEU A 275 -5.37 8.76 -1.25
C LEU A 275 -6.11 9.47 -0.12
N LEU A 276 -6.15 8.85 1.07
CA LEU A 276 -6.81 9.36 2.28
C LEU A 276 -5.81 9.45 3.44
N LYS A 277 -6.22 10.10 4.53
CA LYS A 277 -5.53 10.01 5.83
C LYS A 277 -6.28 9.09 6.79
N SER A 278 -5.55 8.30 7.56
CA SER A 278 -6.11 7.36 8.56
C SER A 278 -6.94 8.01 9.68
N THR A 279 -6.89 9.33 9.81
CA THR A 279 -7.66 10.11 10.80
C THR A 279 -9.01 10.59 10.27
N GLU A 280 -9.35 10.31 9.02
CA GLU A 280 -10.52 10.89 8.35
C GLU A 280 -11.75 9.99 8.39
N TYR A 281 -11.57 8.71 8.71
CA TYR A 281 -12.62 7.69 8.70
C TYR A 281 -12.40 6.68 9.83
N GLY A 282 -13.49 6.01 10.22
CA GLY A 282 -13.52 4.95 11.22
C GLY A 282 -12.82 5.31 12.53
N ILE A 283 -12.18 4.30 13.14
CA ILE A 283 -11.31 4.52 14.29
C ILE A 283 -10.09 5.29 13.79
N ARG A 284 -10.06 6.59 14.07
CA ARG A 284 -8.95 7.49 13.71
C ARG A 284 -7.65 6.95 14.27
N GLN A 285 -6.75 6.58 13.38
CA GLN A 285 -5.45 5.99 13.74
C GLN A 285 -4.33 6.98 13.53
N LEU A 286 -3.43 7.05 14.51
CA LEU A 286 -2.14 7.72 14.43
C LEU A 286 -1.06 6.69 14.66
N TYR A 287 0.07 6.84 13.97
CA TYR A 287 1.30 6.11 14.23
C TYR A 287 2.35 7.14 14.61
N GLU A 288 2.97 6.99 15.79
CA GLU A 288 3.94 7.96 16.33
C GLU A 288 3.43 9.42 16.37
N GLY A 289 2.12 9.59 16.53
CA GLY A 289 1.48 10.92 16.57
C GLY A 289 1.12 11.50 15.20
N GLU A 290 1.43 10.80 14.11
CA GLU A 290 1.14 11.24 12.74
C GLU A 290 0.08 10.36 12.04
N PRO A 291 -0.75 10.94 11.15
CA PRO A 291 -1.69 10.17 10.35
C PRO A 291 -0.98 9.39 9.24
N LEU A 292 -1.43 8.17 8.98
CA LEU A 292 -0.98 7.36 7.85
C LEU A 292 -1.55 7.90 6.54
N TRP A 293 -0.74 7.86 5.48
CA TRP A 293 -1.20 7.96 4.10
C TRP A 293 -1.77 6.61 3.69
N VAL A 294 -3.07 6.57 3.39
CA VAL A 294 -3.78 5.34 3.06
C VAL A 294 -4.25 5.39 1.62
N THR A 295 -3.78 4.45 0.81
CA THR A 295 -4.28 4.26 -0.56
C THR A 295 -5.42 3.26 -0.54
N VAL A 296 -6.59 3.67 -1.00
CA VAL A 296 -7.80 2.85 -1.05
C VAL A 296 -8.35 2.77 -2.47
N ALA A 297 -8.88 1.62 -2.86
CA ALA A 297 -9.72 1.46 -4.03
C ALA A 297 -11.20 1.48 -3.60
N VAL A 298 -11.97 2.36 -4.22
CA VAL A 298 -13.39 2.59 -3.95
C VAL A 298 -14.18 2.19 -5.19
N GLY A 299 -15.12 1.29 -5.03
CA GLY A 299 -16.03 0.84 -6.09
C GLY A 299 -17.37 0.42 -5.50
N ASP A 300 -18.21 -0.19 -6.32
CA ASP A 300 -19.54 -0.68 -5.92
C ASP A 300 -19.44 -2.03 -5.18
N PHE A 301 -18.66 -2.06 -4.10
CA PHE A 301 -18.48 -3.25 -3.26
C PHE A 301 -19.67 -3.42 -2.32
N ALA A 302 -20.49 -4.44 -2.57
CA ALA A 302 -21.68 -4.72 -1.76
C ALA A 302 -21.33 -5.13 -0.31
N ASP A 303 -20.22 -5.84 -0.14
CA ASP A 303 -19.78 -6.41 1.13
C ASP A 303 -18.25 -6.65 1.15
N ARG A 304 -17.77 -7.21 2.26
CA ARG A 304 -16.37 -7.60 2.45
C ARG A 304 -15.89 -8.61 1.41
N ASP A 305 -16.72 -9.59 1.04
CA ASP A 305 -16.32 -10.68 0.15
C ASP A 305 -16.18 -10.19 -1.30
N ALA A 306 -17.00 -9.21 -1.70
CA ALA A 306 -16.84 -8.49 -2.95
C ALA A 306 -15.48 -7.77 -3.02
N VAL A 307 -15.04 -7.15 -1.93
CA VAL A 307 -13.71 -6.52 -1.86
C VAL A 307 -12.60 -7.57 -1.99
N LEU A 308 -12.68 -8.68 -1.27
CA LEU A 308 -11.66 -9.74 -1.32
C LEU A 308 -11.58 -10.39 -2.71
N THR A 309 -12.73 -10.57 -3.37
CA THR A 309 -12.78 -11.05 -4.76
C THR A 309 -12.13 -10.05 -5.71
N TRP A 310 -12.36 -8.75 -5.51
CA TRP A 310 -11.68 -7.72 -6.28
C TRP A 310 -10.17 -7.73 -6.02
N CYS A 311 -9.73 -7.91 -4.77
CA CYS A 311 -8.32 -8.01 -4.41
C CYS A 311 -7.63 -9.19 -5.12
N SER A 312 -8.23 -10.37 -5.13
CA SER A 312 -7.65 -11.56 -5.78
C SER A 312 -7.56 -11.41 -7.30
N HIS A 313 -8.54 -10.75 -7.93
CA HIS A 313 -8.47 -10.42 -9.35
C HIS A 313 -7.41 -9.36 -9.67
N ARG A 314 -7.23 -8.37 -8.79
CA ARG A 314 -6.24 -7.31 -8.97
C ARG A 314 -4.80 -7.81 -8.81
N PHE A 315 -4.59 -8.76 -7.90
CA PHE A 315 -3.29 -9.32 -7.55
C PHE A 315 -3.30 -10.86 -7.68
N PRO A 316 -3.40 -11.39 -8.92
CA PRO A 316 -3.57 -12.83 -9.15
C PRO A 316 -2.36 -13.67 -8.71
N ASP A 317 -1.18 -13.05 -8.62
CA ASP A 317 0.06 -13.70 -8.21
C ASP A 317 0.23 -13.79 -6.69
N LEU A 318 -0.66 -13.15 -5.91
CA LEU A 318 -0.61 -13.12 -4.46
C LEU A 318 -1.72 -13.97 -3.86
N THR A 319 -1.40 -14.74 -2.82
CA THR A 319 -2.38 -15.55 -2.08
C THR A 319 -2.10 -15.50 -0.56
N GLY A 320 -3.10 -15.89 0.23
CA GLY A 320 -3.01 -15.97 1.69
C GLY A 320 -2.52 -14.65 2.32
N VAL A 321 -1.57 -14.76 3.24
CA VAL A 321 -1.00 -13.62 3.99
C VAL A 321 -0.40 -12.54 3.07
N GLN A 322 0.19 -12.93 1.92
CA GLN A 322 0.75 -11.94 0.99
C GLN A 322 -0.34 -11.08 0.34
N LEU A 323 -1.47 -11.68 -0.01
CA LEU A 323 -2.61 -10.94 -0.53
C LEU A 323 -3.24 -10.06 0.55
N GLU A 324 -3.38 -10.57 1.77
CA GLU A 324 -3.91 -9.80 2.91
C GLU A 324 -3.04 -8.58 3.26
N ASN A 325 -1.71 -8.73 3.19
CA ASN A 325 -0.76 -7.63 3.39
C ASN A 325 -0.80 -6.60 2.27
N ARG A 326 -1.14 -7.01 1.04
CA ARG A 326 -1.25 -6.11 -0.13
C ARG A 326 -2.62 -5.46 -0.27
N CYS A 327 -3.69 -6.15 0.11
CA CYS A 327 -5.06 -5.73 -0.15
C CYS A 327 -5.99 -6.24 0.96
N ALA A 328 -6.41 -5.32 1.82
CA ALA A 328 -7.29 -5.62 2.95
C ALA A 328 -8.67 -5.00 2.75
N ALA A 329 -9.72 -5.78 2.99
CA ALA A 329 -11.07 -5.24 3.01
C ALA A 329 -11.32 -4.38 4.26
N ARG A 330 -11.79 -3.16 4.06
CA ARG A 330 -12.09 -2.19 5.12
C ARG A 330 -13.46 -1.54 4.89
N THR A 331 -13.94 -0.85 5.92
CA THR A 331 -15.15 -0.04 5.86
C THR A 331 -14.79 1.39 6.19
N LEU A 332 -15.22 2.34 5.35
CA LEU A 332 -15.04 3.77 5.60
C LEU A 332 -16.22 4.32 6.41
N GLU A 333 -16.21 4.04 7.71
CA GLU A 333 -17.17 4.62 8.65
C GLU A 333 -16.89 6.13 8.87
N PRO A 334 -17.91 6.96 9.18
CA PRO A 334 -17.74 8.40 9.46
C PRO A 334 -16.91 8.73 10.71
#